data_AF-A0A6G3MI41-F1
#
_entry.id   AF-A0A6G3MI41-F1
#
_cell.length_a   1.000
_cell.length_b   1.000
_cell.length_c   1.000
_cell.angle_alpha   90.00
_cell.angle_beta   90.00
_cell.angle_gamma   90.00
#
_symmetry.space_group_name_H-M   'P 1'
#
loop_
_entity.id
_entity.type
_entity.pdbx_description
1 polymer ?
#
loop_
_entity_poly.entity_id
_entity_poly.type
_entity_poly.pdbx_seq_one_letter_code
_entity_poly.pdbx_strand_id
1 'polypeptide(L)'
;ISTKNEDFVIDTIALHDEIHVLNDVFSNPTILKVGHGTEQDIIWLQRDFDIFVVNLFDTGIAAKALQFSKMSLDFLVYKFFNIYLDKTHQLSDWRRRPLTSSMLTYARSDSHYLLPLFEHMVSDLNKIDPTMVLTKSIFERSKKYCVKLYAKPNFEKQNFSGFKNDWRSNIDIQNNFFIELCRWRDQVARIFDESVHHFMQVKQISWICKNILW
;
A
#
# COMPACT_ATOMS: atom_id res chain seq x y z
N ILE A 1 -14.83 3.42 -0.09
CA ILE A 1 -15.11 4.42 -1.16
C ILE A 1 -16.07 5.43 -0.58
N SER A 2 -15.76 6.72 -0.69
CA SER A 2 -16.65 7.80 -0.23
C SER A 2 -17.00 8.71 -1.39
N THR A 3 -18.27 9.10 -1.44
CA THR A 3 -18.78 10.17 -2.30
C THR A 3 -19.00 11.42 -1.46
N LYS A 4 -19.61 12.47 -2.03
CA LYS A 4 -19.99 13.65 -1.23
C LYS A 4 -21.07 13.37 -0.20
N ASN A 5 -21.88 12.32 -0.42
CA ASN A 5 -23.10 12.09 0.35
C ASN A 5 -23.06 10.78 1.15
N GLU A 6 -22.27 9.80 0.70
CA GLU A 6 -22.36 8.42 1.17
C GLU A 6 -20.99 7.73 1.23
N ASP A 7 -20.86 6.79 2.18
CA ASP A 7 -19.70 5.95 2.38
C ASP A 7 -20.02 4.48 2.11
N PHE A 8 -19.17 3.82 1.35
CA PHE A 8 -19.28 2.42 0.97
C PHE A 8 -18.07 1.63 1.46
N VAL A 9 -18.35 0.53 2.16
CA VAL A 9 -17.36 -0.52 2.48
C VAL A 9 -17.69 -1.73 1.60
N ILE A 10 -16.76 -2.10 0.73
CA ILE A 10 -16.95 -3.17 -0.25
C ILE A 10 -16.17 -4.39 0.21
N ASP A 11 -16.84 -5.54 0.29
CA ASP A 11 -16.19 -6.81 0.63
C ASP A 11 -15.48 -7.39 -0.60
N THR A 12 -14.19 -7.09 -0.75
CA THR A 12 -13.38 -7.53 -1.88
C THR A 12 -13.01 -9.01 -1.84
N ILE A 13 -13.24 -9.70 -0.71
CA ILE A 13 -13.06 -11.16 -0.61
C ILE A 13 -14.31 -11.85 -1.16
N ALA A 14 -15.49 -11.40 -0.73
CA ALA A 14 -16.76 -11.97 -1.20
C ALA A 14 -17.02 -11.66 -2.68
N LEU A 15 -16.60 -10.48 -3.15
CA LEU A 15 -16.83 -9.98 -4.51
C LEU A 15 -15.59 -10.08 -5.41
N HIS A 16 -14.60 -10.91 -5.05
CA HIS A 16 -13.29 -10.96 -5.72
C HIS A 16 -13.40 -11.02 -7.25
N ASP A 17 -14.25 -11.92 -7.77
CA ASP A 17 -14.38 -12.15 -9.22
C ASP A 17 -15.32 -11.15 -9.93
N GLU A 18 -16.06 -10.34 -9.17
CA GLU A 18 -17.07 -9.41 -9.68
C GLU A 18 -16.60 -7.94 -9.63
N ILE A 19 -15.65 -7.63 -8.74
CA ILE A 19 -15.26 -6.25 -8.44
C ILE A 19 -14.58 -5.54 -9.62
N HIS A 20 -14.14 -6.26 -10.64
CA HIS A 20 -13.58 -5.69 -11.87
C HIS A 20 -14.50 -4.67 -12.55
N VAL A 21 -15.83 -4.73 -12.33
CA VAL A 21 -16.78 -3.71 -12.81
C VAL A 21 -16.44 -2.28 -12.34
N LEU A 22 -15.70 -2.14 -11.23
CA LEU A 22 -15.23 -0.84 -10.77
C LEU A 22 -14.20 -0.22 -11.72
N ASN A 23 -13.55 -1.01 -12.58
CA ASN A 23 -12.57 -0.50 -13.55
C ASN A 23 -13.19 0.56 -14.48
N ASP A 24 -14.48 0.48 -14.80
CA ASP A 24 -15.17 1.52 -15.59
C ASP A 24 -15.12 2.90 -14.92
N VAL A 25 -15.18 2.95 -13.58
CA VAL A 25 -15.10 4.20 -12.80
C VAL A 25 -13.65 4.60 -12.54
N PHE A 26 -12.80 3.63 -12.15
CA PHE A 26 -11.40 3.89 -11.80
C PHE A 26 -10.57 4.27 -13.02
N SER A 27 -10.87 3.76 -14.21
CA SER A 27 -10.18 4.10 -15.46
C SER A 27 -10.78 5.30 -16.20
N ASN A 28 -11.96 5.78 -15.79
CA ASN A 28 -12.59 6.95 -16.43
C ASN A 28 -11.80 8.24 -16.13
N PRO A 29 -11.26 8.93 -17.16
CA PRO A 29 -10.48 10.15 -16.98
C PRO A 29 -11.30 11.36 -16.50
N THR A 30 -12.62 11.37 -16.69
CA THR A 30 -13.49 12.48 -16.26
C THR A 30 -13.85 12.39 -14.78
N ILE A 31 -13.58 11.26 -14.13
CA ILE A 31 -13.84 11.06 -12.70
C ILE A 31 -12.52 11.17 -11.96
N LEU A 32 -12.40 12.16 -11.07
CA LEU A 32 -11.24 12.28 -10.19
C LEU A 32 -11.30 11.21 -9.09
N LYS A 33 -10.23 10.44 -8.94
CA LYS A 33 -10.02 9.59 -7.75
C LYS A 33 -9.13 10.34 -6.78
N VAL A 34 -9.52 10.38 -5.51
CA VAL A 34 -8.72 10.97 -4.43
C VAL A 34 -8.31 9.86 -3.48
N GLY A 35 -7.02 9.79 -3.17
CA GLY A 35 -6.45 8.81 -2.25
C GLY A 35 -5.40 9.43 -1.34
N HIS A 36 -4.79 8.59 -0.50
CA HIS A 36 -3.74 9.01 0.43
C HIS A 36 -2.64 7.96 0.50
N GLY A 37 -1.45 8.26 -0.03
CA GLY A 37 -0.33 7.32 -0.02
C GLY A 37 -0.60 6.07 -0.87
N THR A 38 -1.14 6.25 -2.07
CA THR A 38 -1.77 5.19 -2.86
C THR A 38 -0.79 4.27 -3.59
N GLU A 39 0.51 4.38 -3.32
CA GLU A 39 1.54 3.68 -4.10
C GLU A 39 1.34 2.16 -4.09
N GLN A 40 0.99 1.58 -2.94
CA GLN A 40 0.70 0.14 -2.83
C GLN A 40 -0.71 -0.20 -3.30
N ASP A 41 -1.70 0.66 -3.04
CA ASP A 41 -3.09 0.45 -3.46
C ASP A 41 -3.19 0.24 -4.98
N ILE A 42 -2.44 1.02 -5.77
CA ILE A 42 -2.38 0.85 -7.22
C ILE A 42 -1.88 -0.54 -7.62
N ILE A 43 -0.90 -1.08 -6.90
CA ILE A 43 -0.34 -2.40 -7.19
C ILE A 43 -1.32 -3.51 -6.79
N TRP A 44 -2.00 -3.37 -5.65
CA TRP A 44 -2.98 -4.35 -5.18
C TRP A 44 -4.23 -4.41 -6.07
N LEU A 45 -4.74 -3.24 -6.48
CA LEU A 45 -5.87 -3.16 -7.41
C LEU A 45 -5.60 -3.91 -8.73
N GLN A 46 -4.39 -3.80 -9.28
CA GLN A 46 -4.00 -4.54 -10.47
C GLN A 46 -3.83 -6.03 -10.19
N ARG A 47 -3.10 -6.38 -9.13
CA ARG A 47 -2.76 -7.77 -8.79
C ARG A 47 -4.00 -8.63 -8.58
N ASP A 48 -4.97 -8.11 -7.83
CA ASP A 48 -6.09 -8.89 -7.34
C ASP A 48 -7.34 -8.76 -8.23
N PHE A 49 -7.51 -7.63 -8.91
CA PHE A 49 -8.81 -7.28 -9.53
C PHE A 49 -8.72 -6.74 -10.96
N ASP A 50 -7.51 -6.65 -11.55
CA ASP A 50 -7.28 -6.03 -12.86
C ASP A 50 -7.86 -4.60 -12.98
N ILE A 51 -7.88 -3.85 -11.87
CA ILE A 51 -8.38 -2.46 -11.82
C ILE A 51 -7.22 -1.49 -12.04
N PHE A 52 -7.39 -0.56 -12.98
CA PHE A 52 -6.44 0.50 -13.28
C PHE A 52 -7.01 1.86 -12.92
N VAL A 53 -6.14 2.77 -12.44
CA VAL A 53 -6.56 4.10 -11.98
C VAL A 53 -6.06 5.18 -12.94
N VAL A 54 -6.97 6.00 -13.43
CA VAL A 54 -6.70 7.17 -14.27
C VAL A 54 -7.22 8.42 -13.57
N ASN A 55 -6.54 9.56 -13.66
CA ASN A 55 -6.94 10.81 -12.99
C ASN A 55 -7.00 10.65 -11.45
N LEU A 56 -5.83 10.52 -10.84
CA LEU A 56 -5.64 10.35 -9.40
C LEU A 56 -5.00 11.59 -8.78
N PHE A 57 -5.54 12.01 -7.63
CA PHE A 57 -4.90 12.96 -6.74
C PHE A 57 -4.56 12.28 -5.41
N ASP A 58 -3.27 12.22 -5.08
CA ASP A 58 -2.78 11.68 -3.82
C ASP A 58 -2.53 12.81 -2.80
N THR A 59 -3.30 12.80 -1.72
CA THR A 59 -3.21 13.79 -0.63
C THR A 59 -1.91 13.70 0.16
N GLY A 60 -1.25 12.53 0.22
CA GLY A 60 0.08 12.39 0.81
C GLY A 60 1.17 13.10 -0.01
N ILE A 61 1.08 13.04 -1.34
CA ILE A 61 1.95 13.82 -2.24
C ILE A 61 1.68 15.32 -2.08
N ALA A 62 0.39 15.70 -2.00
CA ALA A 62 0.01 17.08 -1.79
C ALA A 62 0.51 17.63 -0.44
N ALA A 63 0.47 16.84 0.63
CA ALA A 63 0.97 17.24 1.94
C ALA A 63 2.47 17.55 1.91
N LYS A 64 3.24 16.76 1.14
CA LYS A 64 4.65 17.03 0.90
C LYS A 64 4.87 18.31 0.09
N ALA A 65 4.06 18.56 -0.95
CA ALA A 65 4.14 19.79 -1.73
C ALA A 65 3.80 21.05 -0.90
N LEU A 66 2.85 20.93 0.02
CA LEU A 66 2.48 21.96 1.00
C LEU A 66 3.45 22.07 2.19
N GLN A 67 4.52 21.27 2.21
CA GLN A 67 5.56 21.27 3.25
C GLN A 67 5.02 21.07 4.67
N PHE A 68 4.00 20.23 4.83
CA PHE A 68 3.52 19.87 6.16
C PHE A 68 4.53 19.03 6.93
N SER A 69 4.54 19.18 8.26
CA SER A 69 5.48 18.49 9.15
C SER A 69 5.30 16.97 9.17
N LYS A 70 4.09 16.49 8.88
CA LYS A 70 3.73 15.08 8.74
C LYS A 70 2.84 14.89 7.53
N MET A 71 2.88 13.70 6.95
CA MET A 71 2.15 13.34 5.73
C MET A 71 1.08 12.30 5.98
N SER A 72 0.89 11.81 7.21
CA SER A 72 -0.07 10.75 7.50
C SER A 72 -1.52 11.26 7.50
N LEU A 73 -2.46 10.40 7.12
CA LEU A 73 -3.87 10.76 7.01
C LEU A 73 -4.44 11.29 8.33
N ASP A 74 -4.12 10.64 9.45
CA ASP A 74 -4.55 11.06 10.78
C ASP A 74 -4.09 12.47 11.14
N PHE A 75 -2.86 12.83 10.75
CA PHE A 75 -2.34 14.17 10.99
C PHE A 75 -3.07 15.20 10.13
N LEU A 76 -3.33 14.89 8.86
CA LEU A 76 -4.03 15.80 7.96
C LEU A 76 -5.48 16.00 8.40
N VAL A 77 -6.18 14.92 8.75
CA VAL A 77 -7.56 14.99 9.25
C VAL A 77 -7.64 15.79 10.54
N TYR A 78 -6.71 15.58 11.48
CA TYR A 78 -6.64 16.40 12.68
C TYR A 78 -6.35 17.88 12.37
N LYS A 79 -5.38 18.16 11.48
CA LYS A 79 -4.99 19.52 11.11
C LYS A 79 -6.14 20.32 10.50
N PHE A 80 -6.92 19.71 9.60
CA PHE A 80 -7.97 20.42 8.86
C PHE A 80 -9.33 20.39 9.54
N PHE A 81 -9.63 19.33 10.30
CA PHE A 81 -10.98 19.11 10.86
C PHE A 81 -11.01 19.02 12.38
N ASN A 82 -9.85 19.04 13.06
CA ASN A 82 -9.75 18.82 14.51
C ASN A 82 -10.36 17.47 14.97
N ILE A 83 -10.25 16.45 14.12
CA ILE A 83 -10.76 15.09 14.36
C ILE A 83 -9.59 14.12 14.54
N TYR A 84 -9.66 13.30 15.58
CA TYR A 84 -8.71 12.21 15.79
C TYR A 84 -9.22 10.93 15.12
N LEU A 85 -8.44 10.40 14.17
CA LEU A 85 -8.71 9.09 13.61
C LEU A 85 -8.28 7.99 14.58
N ASP A 86 -9.13 6.98 14.72
CA ASP A 86 -8.75 5.73 15.37
C ASP A 86 -7.64 5.05 14.57
N LYS A 87 -6.68 4.42 15.28
CA LYS A 87 -5.55 3.68 14.71
C LYS A 87 -5.55 2.19 15.10
N THR A 88 -6.53 1.76 15.90
CA THR A 88 -6.60 0.41 16.48
C THR A 88 -6.58 -0.70 15.43
N HIS A 89 -7.16 -0.47 14.26
CA HIS A 89 -7.36 -1.51 13.24
C HIS A 89 -6.32 -1.54 12.12
N GLN A 90 -5.24 -0.75 12.21
CA GLN A 90 -4.22 -0.67 11.16
C GLN A 90 -3.55 -2.02 10.85
N LEU A 91 -3.33 -2.86 11.88
CA LEU A 91 -2.72 -4.19 11.77
C LEU A 91 -3.71 -5.34 12.10
N SER A 92 -5.01 -5.06 12.06
CA SER A 92 -6.03 -6.08 12.32
C SER A 92 -6.14 -7.09 11.17
N ASP A 93 -6.61 -8.30 11.47
CA ASP A 93 -6.92 -9.29 10.44
C ASP A 93 -8.25 -8.94 9.73
N TRP A 94 -8.13 -8.31 8.57
CA TRP A 94 -9.26 -7.87 7.72
C TRP A 94 -9.95 -9.00 6.96
N ARG A 95 -9.49 -10.25 7.11
CA ARG A 95 -10.16 -11.44 6.53
C ARG A 95 -11.34 -11.92 7.38
N ARG A 96 -11.41 -11.50 8.64
CA ARG A 96 -12.47 -11.95 9.58
C ARG A 96 -13.86 -11.56 9.09
N ARG A 97 -14.84 -12.45 9.25
CA ARG A 97 -16.26 -12.18 8.97
C ARG A 97 -17.17 -12.66 10.13
N PRO A 98 -18.23 -11.90 10.48
CA PRO A 98 -18.51 -10.53 10.03
C PRO A 98 -17.48 -9.53 10.57
N LEU A 99 -17.33 -8.38 9.91
CA LEU A 99 -16.53 -7.27 10.45
C LEU A 99 -17.25 -6.66 11.67
N THR A 100 -16.50 -6.26 12.69
CA THR A 100 -17.09 -5.56 13.84
C THR A 100 -17.47 -4.13 13.47
N SER A 101 -18.37 -3.51 14.25
CA SER A 101 -18.74 -2.11 14.05
C SER A 101 -17.53 -1.16 14.11
N SER A 102 -16.56 -1.42 15.00
CA SER A 102 -15.33 -0.62 15.10
C SER A 102 -14.46 -0.73 13.84
N MET A 103 -14.34 -1.92 13.25
CA MET A 103 -13.61 -2.11 11.98
C MET A 103 -14.30 -1.38 10.83
N LEU A 104 -15.64 -1.41 10.78
CA LEU A 104 -16.41 -0.67 9.77
C LEU A 104 -16.25 0.85 9.93
N THR A 105 -16.27 1.37 11.16
CA THR A 105 -16.02 2.79 11.45
C THR A 105 -14.60 3.20 11.04
N TYR A 106 -13.60 2.36 11.34
CA TYR A 106 -12.22 2.59 10.92
C TYR A 106 -12.09 2.63 9.39
N ALA A 107 -12.57 1.58 8.69
CA ALA A 107 -12.49 1.49 7.23
C ALA A 107 -13.20 2.65 6.51
N ARG A 108 -14.36 3.09 7.04
CA ARG A 108 -15.05 4.29 6.55
C ARG A 108 -14.14 5.53 6.66
N SER A 109 -13.52 5.72 7.82
CA SER A 109 -12.77 6.93 8.16
C SER A 109 -11.56 7.15 7.25
N ASP A 110 -10.98 6.09 6.69
CA ASP A 110 -9.86 6.17 5.74
C ASP A 110 -10.23 6.85 4.40
N SER A 111 -11.53 6.91 4.05
CA SER A 111 -12.00 7.58 2.81
C SER A 111 -12.95 8.75 3.03
N HIS A 112 -13.68 8.78 4.15
CA HIS A 112 -14.72 9.76 4.44
C HIS A 112 -14.24 11.22 4.31
N TYR A 113 -13.03 11.50 4.80
CA TYR A 113 -12.47 12.86 4.84
C TYR A 113 -11.66 13.24 3.60
N LEU A 114 -11.46 12.34 2.64
CA LEU A 114 -10.53 12.59 1.53
C LEU A 114 -11.01 13.66 0.55
N LEU A 115 -12.30 13.71 0.23
CA LEU A 115 -12.83 14.74 -0.67
C LEU A 115 -12.78 16.14 -0.04
N PRO A 116 -13.24 16.36 1.21
CA PRO A 116 -13.04 17.64 1.89
C PRO A 116 -11.55 18.01 2.03
N LEU A 117 -10.69 17.02 2.33
CA LEU A 117 -9.25 17.26 2.45
C LEU A 117 -8.65 17.72 1.12
N PHE A 118 -9.02 17.09 0.01
CA PHE A 118 -8.65 17.52 -1.33
C PHE A 118 -9.06 18.98 -1.59
N GLU A 119 -10.30 19.36 -1.29
CA GLU A 119 -10.78 20.73 -1.48
C GLU A 119 -9.95 21.75 -0.69
N HIS A 120 -9.66 21.47 0.58
CA HIS A 120 -8.80 22.32 1.41
C HIS A 120 -7.37 22.41 0.88
N MET A 121 -6.77 21.28 0.50
CA MET A 121 -5.39 21.25 0.01
C MET A 121 -5.25 21.96 -1.33
N VAL A 122 -6.22 21.83 -2.24
CA VAL A 122 -6.24 22.59 -3.49
C VAL A 122 -6.40 24.08 -3.23
N SER A 123 -7.25 24.47 -2.28
CA SER A 123 -7.38 25.88 -1.87
C SER A 123 -6.05 26.44 -1.36
N ASP A 124 -5.34 25.71 -0.51
CA ASP A 124 -4.05 26.14 0.03
C ASP A 124 -2.95 26.16 -1.05
N LEU A 125 -2.93 25.17 -1.95
CA LEU A 125 -2.03 25.15 -3.11
C LEU A 125 -2.24 26.37 -4.01
N ASN A 126 -3.50 26.74 -4.28
CA ASN A 126 -3.82 27.89 -5.12
C ASN A 126 -3.41 29.23 -4.47
N LYS A 127 -3.39 29.32 -3.13
CA LYS A 127 -2.92 30.53 -2.43
C LYS A 127 -1.40 30.71 -2.57
N ILE A 128 -0.63 29.62 -2.51
CA ILE A 128 0.84 29.68 -2.59
C ILE A 128 1.36 29.64 -4.03
N ASP A 129 0.61 29.03 -4.94
CA ASP A 129 0.94 28.90 -6.35
C ASP A 129 -0.32 29.05 -7.23
N PRO A 130 -0.75 30.31 -7.49
CA PRO A 130 -1.88 30.59 -8.37
C PRO A 130 -1.72 30.08 -9.80
N THR A 131 -0.47 29.79 -10.23
CA THR A 131 -0.19 29.26 -11.58
C THR A 131 -0.43 27.75 -11.70
N MET A 132 -0.79 27.10 -10.57
CA MET A 132 -1.13 25.68 -10.46
C MET A 132 -0.01 24.72 -10.85
N VAL A 133 1.25 25.17 -10.86
CA VAL A 133 2.43 24.33 -11.16
C VAL A 133 2.56 23.21 -10.14
N LEU A 134 2.39 23.49 -8.84
CA LEU A 134 2.42 22.52 -7.76
C LEU A 134 1.29 21.50 -7.91
N THR A 135 0.06 21.96 -8.15
CA THR A 135 -1.11 21.10 -8.39
C THR A 135 -0.86 20.15 -9.57
N LYS A 136 -0.38 20.66 -10.71
CA LYS A 136 0.01 19.84 -11.87
C LYS A 136 1.09 18.83 -11.50
N SER A 137 2.09 19.23 -10.71
CA SER A 137 3.16 18.34 -10.26
C SER A 137 2.67 17.20 -9.35
N ILE A 138 1.58 17.42 -8.59
CA ILE A 138 0.95 16.39 -7.76
C ILE A 138 0.25 15.35 -8.65
N PHE A 139 -0.51 15.80 -9.66
CA PHE A 139 -1.12 14.89 -10.64
C PHE A 139 -0.07 14.10 -11.41
N GLU A 140 1.03 14.73 -11.85
CA GLU A 140 2.11 14.02 -12.55
C GLU A 140 2.80 12.98 -11.66
N ARG A 141 3.01 13.27 -10.37
CA ARG A 141 3.56 12.27 -9.43
C ARG A 141 2.56 11.16 -9.13
N SER A 142 1.27 11.48 -8.98
CA SER A 142 0.21 10.49 -8.78
C SER A 142 0.09 9.56 -9.99
N LYS A 143 0.22 10.12 -11.21
CA LYS A 143 0.28 9.36 -12.46
C LYS A 143 1.47 8.40 -12.49
N LYS A 144 2.64 8.80 -11.95
CA LYS A 144 3.80 7.88 -11.84
C LYS A 144 3.52 6.66 -10.98
N TYR A 145 2.58 6.72 -10.03
CA TYR A 145 2.10 5.52 -9.33
C TYR A 145 1.18 4.71 -10.22
N CYS A 146 0.20 5.35 -10.85
CA CYS A 146 -0.80 4.70 -11.72
C CYS A 146 -0.19 3.91 -12.89
N VAL A 147 0.97 4.33 -13.42
CA VAL A 147 1.66 3.62 -14.53
C VAL A 147 2.55 2.47 -14.06
N LYS A 148 2.74 2.27 -12.75
CA LYS A 148 3.48 1.11 -12.25
C LYS A 148 2.67 -0.14 -12.53
N LEU A 149 3.35 -1.17 -13.00
CA LEU A 149 2.77 -2.48 -13.25
C LEU A 149 3.09 -3.42 -12.10
N TYR A 150 2.09 -4.17 -11.65
CA TYR A 150 2.33 -5.30 -10.76
C TYR A 150 3.29 -6.29 -11.42
N ALA A 151 4.31 -6.69 -10.68
CA ALA A 151 5.21 -7.76 -11.05
C ALA A 151 5.25 -8.78 -9.91
N LYS A 152 5.04 -10.06 -10.24
CA LYS A 152 5.16 -11.14 -9.27
C LYS A 152 6.56 -11.10 -8.64
N PRO A 153 6.68 -11.19 -7.30
CA PRO A 153 7.97 -11.27 -6.64
C PRO A 153 8.80 -12.41 -7.24
N ASN A 154 10.01 -12.08 -7.69
CA ASN A 154 10.94 -13.03 -8.30
C ASN A 154 12.17 -13.16 -7.39
N PHE A 155 12.34 -14.34 -6.80
CA PHE A 155 13.40 -14.65 -5.85
C PHE A 155 14.81 -14.37 -6.43
N GLU A 156 15.07 -14.85 -7.65
CA GLU A 156 16.39 -14.71 -8.30
C GLU A 156 16.72 -13.25 -8.68
N LYS A 157 15.70 -12.46 -9.05
CA LYS A 157 15.87 -11.02 -9.38
C LYS A 157 15.94 -10.11 -8.17
N GLN A 158 15.52 -10.55 -6.98
CA GLN A 158 15.59 -9.71 -5.77
C GLN A 158 17.02 -9.38 -5.33
N ASN A 159 18.03 -9.86 -6.05
CA ASN A 159 19.44 -9.77 -5.78
C ASN A 159 19.76 -10.32 -4.38
N PHE A 160 20.65 -11.30 -4.32
CA PHE A 160 21.23 -11.77 -3.05
C PHE A 160 21.84 -10.64 -2.20
N SER A 161 21.98 -9.41 -2.72
CA SER A 161 22.31 -8.21 -1.95
C SER A 161 21.33 -7.91 -0.82
N GLY A 162 20.03 -8.18 -0.97
CA GLY A 162 19.06 -8.03 0.13
C GLY A 162 19.41 -8.95 1.30
N PHE A 163 19.69 -10.21 0.97
CA PHE A 163 20.13 -11.22 1.93
C PHE A 163 21.54 -10.96 2.51
N LYS A 164 22.44 -10.27 1.80
CA LYS A 164 23.78 -9.93 2.32
C LYS A 164 23.73 -9.01 3.53
N ASN A 165 22.68 -8.19 3.67
CA ASN A 165 22.46 -7.40 4.88
C ASN A 165 21.93 -8.25 6.04
N ASP A 166 21.19 -9.31 5.72
CA ASP A 166 20.55 -10.21 6.69
C ASP A 166 21.49 -11.33 7.17
N TRP A 167 22.45 -11.74 6.34
CA TRP A 167 23.37 -12.83 6.61
C TRP A 167 24.69 -12.68 5.85
N ARG A 168 25.78 -12.87 6.58
CA ARG A 168 27.11 -13.07 6.01
C ARG A 168 27.95 -13.93 6.94
N SER A 169 28.54 -14.98 6.41
CA SER A 169 29.59 -15.76 7.05
C SER A 169 30.89 -15.65 6.26
N ASN A 170 32.01 -15.87 6.95
CA ASN A 170 33.31 -16.04 6.30
C ASN A 170 33.48 -17.45 5.72
N ILE A 171 32.53 -18.36 5.99
CA ILE A 171 32.53 -19.73 5.50
C ILE A 171 31.58 -19.83 4.32
N ASP A 172 32.11 -20.12 3.13
CA ASP A 172 31.33 -20.14 1.88
C ASP A 172 30.20 -21.16 1.89
N ILE A 173 30.43 -22.35 2.48
CA ILE A 173 29.39 -23.39 2.53
C ILE A 173 28.15 -22.93 3.32
N GLN A 174 28.35 -22.12 4.37
CA GLN A 174 27.25 -21.54 5.15
C GLN A 174 26.47 -20.51 4.35
N ASN A 175 27.16 -19.71 3.52
CA ASN A 175 26.51 -18.73 2.64
C ASN A 175 25.70 -19.44 1.54
N ASN A 176 26.25 -20.48 0.94
CA ASN A 176 25.55 -21.28 -0.07
C ASN A 176 24.33 -21.99 0.53
N PHE A 177 24.49 -22.60 1.70
CA PHE A 177 23.37 -23.25 2.38
C PHE A 177 22.27 -22.26 2.77
N PHE A 178 22.63 -21.06 3.24
CA PHE A 178 21.67 -19.99 3.51
C PHE A 178 20.84 -19.65 2.27
N ILE A 179 21.49 -19.54 1.11
CA ILE A 179 20.82 -19.28 -0.17
C ILE A 179 19.85 -20.41 -0.53
N GLU A 180 20.28 -21.67 -0.44
CA GLU A 180 19.43 -22.83 -0.74
C GLU A 180 18.24 -22.92 0.21
N LEU A 181 18.43 -22.64 1.50
CA LEU A 181 17.35 -22.66 2.49
C LEU A 181 16.34 -21.52 2.23
N CYS A 182 16.83 -20.34 1.84
CA CYS A 182 15.97 -19.24 1.38
C CYS A 182 15.20 -19.58 0.10
N ARG A 183 15.83 -20.27 -0.86
CA ARG A 183 15.18 -20.73 -2.09
C ARG A 183 14.09 -21.76 -1.81
N TRP A 184 14.39 -22.76 -0.97
CA TRP A 184 13.42 -23.74 -0.51
C TRP A 184 12.22 -23.06 0.16
N ARG A 185 12.48 -22.10 1.06
CA ARG A 185 11.43 -21.35 1.75
C ARG A 185 10.54 -20.58 0.78
N ASP A 186 11.11 -19.92 -0.23
CA ASP A 186 10.33 -19.22 -1.28
C ASP A 186 9.48 -20.21 -2.10
N GLN A 187 10.03 -21.37 -2.48
CA GLN A 187 9.29 -22.40 -3.20
C GLN A 187 8.11 -22.94 -2.39
N VAL A 188 8.33 -23.29 -1.13
CA VAL A 188 7.29 -23.79 -0.22
C VAL A 188 6.23 -22.72 0.01
N ALA A 189 6.64 -21.47 0.26
CA ALA A 189 5.73 -20.34 0.41
C ALA A 189 4.78 -20.17 -0.78
N ARG A 190 5.29 -20.34 -2.01
CA ARG A 190 4.46 -20.30 -3.24
C ARG A 190 3.49 -21.46 -3.36
N ILE A 191 3.89 -22.67 -2.96
CA ILE A 191 3.04 -23.87 -3.04
C ILE A 191 1.85 -23.75 -2.11
N PHE A 192 2.07 -23.25 -0.90
CA PHE A 192 1.05 -23.15 0.15
C PHE A 192 0.32 -21.80 0.18
N ASP A 193 0.68 -20.87 -0.72
CA ASP A 193 0.17 -19.49 -0.75
C ASP A 193 0.26 -18.77 0.60
N GLU A 194 1.40 -18.93 1.25
CA GLU A 194 1.67 -18.40 2.59
C GLU A 194 2.92 -17.52 2.57
N SER A 195 2.99 -16.56 3.49
CA SER A 195 4.17 -15.69 3.54
C SER A 195 5.44 -16.48 3.87
N VAL A 196 6.60 -16.08 3.35
CA VAL A 196 7.88 -16.73 3.69
C VAL A 196 8.15 -16.75 5.20
N HIS A 197 7.63 -15.77 5.94
CA HIS A 197 7.78 -15.66 7.39
C HIS A 197 6.92 -16.65 8.17
N HIS A 198 5.83 -17.17 7.58
CA HIS A 198 5.00 -18.22 8.16
C HIS A 198 5.83 -19.51 8.37
N PHE A 199 6.61 -19.90 7.37
CA PHE A 199 7.42 -21.11 7.41
C PHE A 199 8.69 -20.95 8.26
N MET A 200 9.42 -19.86 8.03
CA MET A 200 10.69 -19.66 8.74
C MET A 200 11.12 -18.20 8.74
N GLN A 201 11.36 -17.67 9.95
CA GLN A 201 11.94 -16.34 10.11
C GLN A 201 13.42 -16.36 9.72
N VAL A 202 13.91 -15.22 9.22
CA VAL A 202 15.32 -15.07 8.82
C VAL A 202 16.27 -15.40 9.98
N LYS A 203 15.91 -15.03 11.21
CA LYS A 203 16.71 -15.38 12.42
C LYS A 203 16.87 -16.89 12.62
N GLN A 204 15.86 -17.68 12.30
CA GLN A 204 15.91 -19.14 12.40
C GLN A 204 16.80 -19.73 11.30
N ILE A 205 16.67 -19.26 10.06
CA ILE A 205 17.57 -19.64 8.94
C ILE A 205 19.03 -19.36 9.33
N SER A 206 19.30 -18.15 9.80
CA SER A 206 20.64 -17.73 10.24
C SER A 206 21.16 -18.61 11.39
N TRP A 207 20.31 -18.98 12.35
CA TRP A 207 20.69 -19.89 13.44
C TRP A 207 21.06 -21.28 12.90
N ILE A 208 20.26 -21.85 12.00
CA ILE A 208 20.55 -23.16 11.38
C ILE A 208 21.89 -23.13 10.65
N CYS A 209 22.13 -22.09 9.83
CA CYS A 209 23.36 -21.98 9.05
C CYS A 209 24.62 -21.88 9.94
N LYS A 210 24.51 -21.29 11.14
CA LYS A 210 25.62 -21.22 12.12
C LYS A 210 25.89 -22.54 12.83
N ASN A 211 24.85 -23.32 13.12
CA ASN A 211 24.91 -24.41 14.09
C ASN A 211 24.87 -25.81 13.48
N ILE A 212 24.50 -25.96 12.21
CA ILE A 212 24.74 -27.22 11.51
C ILE A 212 26.25 -27.38 11.35
N LEU A 213 26.79 -28.48 11.91
CA LEU A 213 28.19 -28.86 11.82
C LEU A 213 28.52 -29.17 10.36
N TRP A 214 29.52 -28.48 9.82
CA TRP A 214 30.04 -28.63 8.45
C TRP A 214 31.32 -29.47 8.47
#